data_AF-R6VSS5-F1
#
_entry.id   AF-R6VSS5-F1
#
_cell.length_a   1.000
_cell.length_b   1.000
_cell.length_c   1.000
_cell.angle_alpha   90.00
_cell.angle_beta   90.00
_cell.angle_gamma   90.00
#
_symmetry.space_group_name_H-M   'P 1'
#
loop_
_entity.id
_entity.type
_entity.pdbx_description
1 polymer ?
#
loop_
_entity_poly.entity_id
_entity_poly.type
_entity_poly.pdbx_seq_one_letter_code
_entity_poly.pdbx_strand_id
1 'polypeptide(L)'
;MKDDRKYYLLLDEVQLMPRFEEVLNSLLRISNIDVYVTGSNSKFLSSDIVTEFRGRGDEIRIYPLSFAEFYAAFDGDYDDAWEEYMIYGGLPQVAQFSVERQKAEYLKNIFINVYIKDVVERNRIQNVDEIGTLVDILASAIGAPTNPTKISNSY
;
A
#
# COMPACT_ATOMS: atom_id res chain seq x y z
N MET A 1 -5.76 5.37 31.83
CA MET A 1 -4.70 6.20 32.41
C MET A 1 -5.35 7.18 33.36
N LYS A 2 -4.82 7.37 34.57
CA LYS A 2 -5.45 8.16 35.66
C LYS A 2 -4.53 9.26 36.20
N ASP A 3 -3.37 9.44 35.58
CA ASP A 3 -2.41 10.49 35.86
C ASP A 3 -2.38 11.50 34.70
N ASP A 4 -1.66 12.61 34.90
CA ASP A 4 -1.57 13.71 33.94
C ASP A 4 -0.46 13.52 32.89
N ARG A 5 0.10 12.30 32.78
CA ARG A 5 1.16 12.01 31.81
C ARG A 5 0.58 11.84 30.41
N LYS A 6 1.27 12.35 29.39
CA LYS A 6 0.89 12.11 27.98
C LYS A 6 1.38 10.73 27.54
N TYR A 7 0.50 9.96 26.91
CA TYR A 7 0.78 8.65 26.37
C TYR A 7 0.59 8.62 24.86
N TYR A 8 1.37 7.79 24.19
CA TYR A 8 1.29 7.56 22.75
C TYR A 8 0.86 6.12 22.53
N LEU A 9 -0.19 5.93 21.73
CA LEU A 9 -0.70 4.62 21.36
C LEU A 9 -0.57 4.45 19.85
N LEU A 10 0.26 3.51 19.43
CA LEU A 10 0.46 3.17 18.03
C LEU A 10 -0.24 1.84 17.77
N LEU A 11 -1.20 1.85 16.85
CA LEU A 11 -1.95 0.67 16.44
C LEU A 11 -1.61 0.35 14.99
N ASP A 12 -1.08 -0.84 14.77
CA ASP A 12 -0.67 -1.29 13.45
C ASP A 12 -1.78 -2.11 12.77
N GLU A 13 -1.99 -1.88 11.49
CA GLU A 13 -2.93 -2.62 10.63
C GLU A 13 -4.34 -2.74 11.24
N VAL A 14 -4.93 -1.61 11.64
CA VAL A 14 -6.20 -1.60 12.39
C VAL A 14 -7.38 -2.22 11.62
N GLN A 15 -7.30 -2.35 10.29
CA GLN A 15 -8.29 -3.08 9.48
C GLN A 15 -8.33 -4.59 9.74
N LEU A 16 -7.29 -5.14 10.38
CA LEU A 16 -7.29 -6.54 10.81
C LEU A 16 -8.06 -6.72 12.13
N MET A 17 -8.37 -5.63 12.84
CA MET A 17 -9.13 -5.65 14.08
C MET A 17 -10.64 -5.51 13.78
N PRO A 18 -11.47 -6.48 14.21
CA PRO A 18 -12.92 -6.32 14.13
C PRO A 18 -13.39 -5.12 14.97
N ARG A 19 -14.28 -4.29 14.41
CA ARG A 19 -14.90 -3.13 15.10
C ARG A 19 -13.86 -2.13 15.64
N PHE A 20 -12.75 -1.95 14.92
CA PHE A 20 -11.68 -1.04 15.33
C PHE A 20 -12.17 0.41 15.47
N GLU A 21 -13.21 0.81 14.75
CA GLU A 21 -13.83 2.13 14.81
C GLU A 21 -14.37 2.45 16.21
N GLU A 22 -14.99 1.47 16.87
CA GLU A 22 -15.50 1.63 18.24
C GLU A 22 -14.37 1.75 19.26
N VAL A 23 -13.30 0.96 19.07
CA VAL A 23 -12.11 1.00 19.92
C VAL A 23 -11.43 2.36 19.82
N LEU A 24 -11.20 2.84 18.60
CA LEU A 24 -10.60 4.15 18.35
C LEU A 24 -11.48 5.29 18.90
N ASN A 25 -12.79 5.24 18.68
CA ASN A 25 -13.72 6.23 19.24
C ASN A 25 -13.72 6.27 20.78
N SER A 26 -13.47 5.13 21.44
CA SER A 26 -13.31 5.06 22.88
C SER A 26 -11.99 5.66 23.34
N LEU A 27 -10.89 5.33 22.65
CA LEU A 27 -9.54 5.81 22.97
C LEU A 27 -9.41 7.33 22.78
N LEU A 28 -10.01 7.89 21.73
CA LEU A 28 -10.01 9.33 21.45
C LEU A 28 -10.73 10.17 22.52
N ARG A 29 -11.49 9.56 23.43
CA ARG A 29 -12.13 10.27 24.56
C ARG A 29 -11.21 10.44 25.76
N ILE A 30 -10.04 9.79 25.77
CA ILE A 30 -9.08 9.85 26.86
C ILE A 30 -8.16 11.05 26.62
N SER A 31 -8.24 12.06 27.49
CA SER A 31 -7.62 13.38 27.29
C SER A 31 -6.09 13.37 27.27
N ASN A 32 -5.44 12.34 27.82
CA ASN A 32 -3.99 12.23 27.89
C ASN A 32 -3.38 11.15 26.98
N ILE A 33 -4.09 10.76 25.92
CA ILE A 33 -3.60 9.82 24.90
C ILE A 33 -3.56 10.50 23.53
N ASP A 34 -2.46 10.27 22.81
CA ASP A 34 -2.29 10.58 21.39
C ASP A 34 -2.28 9.27 20.60
N VAL A 35 -3.16 9.11 19.62
CA VAL A 35 -3.42 7.83 18.94
C VAL A 35 -2.96 7.92 17.48
N TYR A 36 -2.10 6.98 17.09
CA TYR A 36 -1.60 6.82 15.72
C TYR A 36 -2.03 5.46 15.20
N VAL A 37 -2.51 5.42 13.97
CA VAL A 37 -2.99 4.20 13.33
C VAL A 37 -2.34 4.03 11.97
N THR A 38 -2.06 2.79 11.59
CA THR A 38 -1.64 2.44 10.23
C THR A 38 -2.67 1.51 9.57
N GLY A 39 -2.62 1.45 8.25
CA GLY A 39 -3.38 0.49 7.47
C GLY A 39 -2.91 0.44 6.02
N SER A 40 -2.49 -0.74 5.57
CA SER A 40 -1.86 -0.94 4.25
C SER A 40 -2.82 -1.27 3.10
N ASN A 41 -4.04 -1.74 3.38
CA ASN A 41 -4.95 -2.27 2.35
C ASN A 41 -6.07 -1.28 1.97
N SER A 42 -6.50 -1.30 0.71
CA SER A 42 -7.68 -0.63 0.16
C SER A 42 -9.03 -0.86 0.88
N LYS A 43 -9.14 -1.80 1.83
CA LYS A 43 -10.28 -1.84 2.78
C LYS A 43 -10.33 -0.61 3.69
N PHE A 44 -9.17 0.02 3.88
CA PHE A 44 -8.96 1.31 4.54
C PHE A 44 -9.31 2.50 3.64
N LEU A 45 -10.07 2.29 2.56
CA LEU A 45 -10.47 3.37 1.66
C LEU A 45 -11.09 4.49 2.49
N SER A 46 -10.35 5.60 2.51
CA SER A 46 -10.51 6.82 3.31
C SER A 46 -11.93 7.34 3.49
N SER A 47 -12.90 6.98 2.64
CA SER A 47 -14.29 7.42 2.80
C SER A 47 -14.90 6.91 4.10
N ASP A 48 -14.69 5.65 4.47
CA ASP A 48 -15.45 5.04 5.58
C ASP A 48 -14.85 5.45 6.93
N ILE A 49 -13.52 5.43 7.04
CA ILE A 49 -12.80 5.88 8.24
C ILE A 49 -12.91 7.39 8.44
N VAL A 50 -12.65 8.24 7.43
CA VAL A 50 -12.73 9.70 7.60
C VAL A 50 -14.16 10.13 7.94
N THR A 51 -15.17 9.44 7.39
CA THR A 51 -16.59 9.68 7.74
C THR A 51 -16.89 9.26 9.18
N GLU A 52 -16.42 8.09 9.63
CA GLU A 52 -16.59 7.62 11.01
C GLU A 52 -15.85 8.51 12.03
N PHE A 53 -14.65 9.00 11.68
CA PHE A 53 -13.87 9.91 12.52
C PHE A 53 -14.29 11.37 12.40
N ARG A 54 -15.22 11.74 11.50
CA ARG A 54 -15.81 13.08 11.33
C ARG A 54 -14.80 14.23 11.43
N GLY A 55 -13.62 14.06 10.83
CA GLY A 55 -12.55 15.07 10.85
C GLY A 55 -11.83 15.24 12.20
N ARG A 56 -11.87 14.26 13.10
CA ARG A 56 -11.15 14.25 14.39
C ARG A 56 -9.71 13.70 14.31
N GLY A 57 -9.16 13.60 13.11
CA GLY A 57 -7.81 13.12 12.88
C GLY A 57 -7.27 13.59 11.53
N ASP A 58 -5.96 13.58 11.41
CA ASP A 58 -5.23 13.91 10.18
C ASP A 58 -4.88 12.61 9.43
N GLU A 59 -5.12 12.59 8.11
CA GLU A 59 -4.70 11.49 7.25
C GLU A 59 -3.34 11.83 6.62
N ILE A 60 -2.36 10.94 6.80
CA ILE A 60 -1.07 11.01 6.13
C ILE A 60 -0.99 9.84 5.15
N ARG A 61 -0.92 10.16 3.85
CA ARG A 61 -0.74 9.14 2.80
C ARG A 61 0.75 8.93 2.56
N ILE A 62 1.20 7.70 2.75
CA ILE A 62 2.56 7.29 2.47
C ILE A 62 2.60 6.68 1.07
N TYR A 63 3.31 7.36 0.17
CA TYR A 63 3.54 6.90 -1.19
C TYR A 63 4.93 6.26 -1.32
N PRO A 64 5.19 5.46 -2.37
CA PRO A 64 6.55 5.14 -2.77
C PRO A 64 7.37 6.42 -2.97
N LEU A 65 8.69 6.32 -2.88
CA LEU A 65 9.60 7.41 -3.16
C LEU A 65 9.28 7.98 -4.54
N SER A 66 9.17 9.30 -4.61
CA SER A 66 9.26 10.01 -5.88
C SER A 66 10.65 9.81 -6.48
N PHE A 67 10.80 10.03 -7.78
CA PHE A 67 12.12 9.94 -8.42
C PHE A 67 13.14 10.89 -7.77
N ALA A 68 12.71 12.08 -7.33
CA ALA A 68 13.59 13.02 -6.64
C ALA A 68 14.10 12.47 -5.29
N GLU A 69 13.23 11.82 -4.50
CA GLU A 69 13.62 11.18 -3.24
C GLU A 69 14.49 9.94 -3.47
N PHE A 70 14.18 9.16 -4.51
CA PHE A 70 15.00 8.03 -4.93
C PHE A 70 16.41 8.48 -5.32
N TYR A 71 16.52 9.47 -6.21
CA TYR A 71 17.80 9.99 -6.68
C TYR A 71 18.63 10.61 -5.55
N ALA A 72 17.98 11.27 -4.59
CA ALA A 72 18.67 11.81 -3.41
C ALA A 72 19.32 10.72 -2.53
N ALA A 73 18.85 9.48 -2.62
CA ALA A 73 19.39 8.33 -1.89
C ALA A 73 20.23 7.38 -2.78
N PHE A 74 20.31 7.64 -4.09
CA PHE A 74 20.98 6.80 -5.06
C PHE A 74 22.48 7.16 -5.17
N ASP A 75 23.34 6.15 -5.20
CA ASP A 75 24.79 6.32 -5.35
C ASP A 75 25.20 6.05 -6.80
N GLY A 76 25.01 7.06 -7.66
CA GLY A 76 25.29 6.97 -9.08
C GLY A 76 24.88 8.24 -9.83
N ASP A 77 24.98 8.21 -11.16
CA ASP A 77 24.56 9.34 -11.97
C ASP A 77 23.04 9.36 -12.21
N TYR A 78 22.58 10.44 -12.84
CA TYR A 78 21.15 10.65 -13.10
C TYR A 78 20.57 9.58 -14.04
N ASP A 79 21.33 9.19 -15.06
CA ASP A 79 20.85 8.29 -16.11
C ASP A 79 20.69 6.86 -15.54
N ASP A 80 21.67 6.42 -14.75
CA ASP A 80 21.62 5.16 -14.01
C ASP A 80 20.44 5.13 -13.02
N ALA A 81 20.26 6.21 -12.25
CA ALA A 81 19.16 6.31 -11.29
C ALA A 81 17.80 6.28 -11.98
N TRP A 82 17.69 6.95 -13.13
CA TRP A 82 16.47 7.02 -13.91
C TRP A 82 16.11 5.66 -14.52
N GLU A 83 17.09 4.96 -15.10
CA GLU A 83 16.90 3.60 -15.60
C GLU A 83 16.43 2.67 -14.48
N GLU A 84 17.09 2.73 -13.31
CA GLU A 84 16.75 1.88 -12.19
C GLU A 84 15.34 2.16 -11.65
N TYR A 85 14.97 3.43 -11.49
CA TYR A 85 13.65 3.84 -11.05
C TYR A 85 12.56 3.44 -12.06
N MET A 86 12.84 3.51 -13.36
CA MET A 86 11.91 3.11 -14.42
C MET A 86 11.66 1.60 -14.43
N ILE A 87 12.66 0.79 -14.09
CA ILE A 87 12.56 -0.68 -14.09
C ILE A 87 11.95 -1.19 -12.78
N TYR A 88 12.42 -0.70 -11.64
CA TYR A 88 12.09 -1.27 -10.32
C TYR A 88 11.15 -0.40 -9.47
N GLY A 89 10.92 0.85 -9.87
CA GLY A 89 10.04 1.78 -9.18
C GLY A 89 10.59 2.36 -7.88
N GLY A 90 9.76 3.12 -7.18
CA GLY A 90 10.14 3.90 -6.00
C GLY A 90 9.90 3.22 -4.64
N LEU A 91 9.66 1.91 -4.56
CA LEU A 91 9.45 1.28 -3.25
C LEU A 91 10.73 1.42 -2.41
N PRO A 92 10.67 1.97 -1.17
CA PRO A 92 11.88 2.31 -0.42
C PRO A 92 12.87 1.15 -0.23
N GLN A 93 12.37 -0.07 -0.07
CA GLN A 93 13.21 -1.26 0.09
C GLN A 93 14.02 -1.59 -1.18
N VAL A 94 13.53 -1.23 -2.37
CA VAL A 94 14.21 -1.47 -3.65
C VAL A 94 15.51 -0.68 -3.72
N ALA A 95 15.49 0.58 -3.29
CA ALA A 95 16.65 1.45 -3.23
C ALA A 95 17.76 0.95 -2.28
N GLN A 96 17.46 0.00 -1.38
CA GLN A 96 18.44 -0.59 -0.47
C GLN A 96 19.15 -1.82 -1.05
N PHE A 97 18.69 -2.37 -2.17
CA PHE A 97 19.30 -3.55 -2.77
C PHE A 97 20.37 -3.17 -3.79
N SER A 98 21.51 -3.84 -3.73
CA SER A 98 22.60 -3.65 -4.70
C SER A 98 22.52 -4.63 -5.88
N VAL A 99 21.76 -5.73 -5.74
CA VAL A 99 21.69 -6.81 -6.73
C VAL A 99 20.31 -6.85 -7.38
N GLU A 100 20.26 -6.78 -8.71
CA GLU A 100 19.02 -6.80 -9.51
C GLU A 100 18.10 -7.99 -9.16
N ARG A 101 18.67 -9.17 -8.94
CA ARG A 101 17.91 -10.36 -8.56
C ARG A 101 17.12 -10.14 -7.26
N GLN A 102 17.72 -9.48 -6.27
CA GLN A 102 17.04 -9.18 -5.00
C GLN A 102 15.89 -8.20 -5.20
N LYS A 103 16.07 -7.18 -6.05
CA LYS A 103 15.00 -6.23 -6.43
C LYS A 103 13.84 -6.97 -7.09
N ALA A 104 14.13 -7.78 -8.10
CA ALA A 104 13.11 -8.55 -8.82
C ALA A 104 12.37 -9.54 -7.91
N GLU A 105 13.08 -10.29 -7.07
CA GLU A 105 12.47 -11.23 -6.12
C GLU A 105 11.61 -10.50 -5.08
N TYR A 106 12.09 -9.38 -4.53
CA TYR A 106 11.33 -8.56 -3.59
C TYR A 106 10.03 -8.04 -4.22
N LEU A 107 10.13 -7.42 -5.40
CA LEU A 107 8.95 -6.89 -6.10
C LEU A 107 7.95 -7.99 -6.44
N LYS A 108 8.42 -9.14 -6.92
CA LYS A 108 7.56 -10.30 -7.19
C LYS A 108 6.87 -10.80 -5.91
N ASN A 109 7.59 -10.85 -4.80
CA ASN A 109 7.02 -11.27 -3.52
C ASN A 109 5.98 -10.28 -2.99
N ILE A 110 6.24 -8.97 -3.08
CA ILE A 110 5.25 -7.94 -2.73
C ILE A 110 4.03 -8.05 -3.65
N PHE A 111 4.24 -8.23 -4.95
CA PHE A 111 3.18 -8.39 -5.93
C PHE A 111 2.23 -9.54 -5.58
N ILE A 112 2.77 -10.73 -5.35
CA ILE A 112 1.98 -11.93 -5.06
C ILE A 112 1.36 -11.85 -3.66
N ASN A 113 2.16 -11.57 -2.63
CA ASN A 113 1.73 -11.75 -1.24
C ASN A 113 0.92 -10.58 -0.68
N VAL A 114 1.07 -9.38 -1.24
CA VAL A 114 0.34 -8.19 -0.81
C VAL A 114 -0.77 -7.90 -1.83
N TYR A 115 -0.41 -7.49 -3.05
CA TYR A 115 -1.40 -6.98 -4.00
C TYR A 115 -2.36 -8.05 -4.52
N ILE A 116 -1.87 -9.18 -5.04
CA ILE A 116 -2.73 -10.24 -5.57
C ILE A 116 -3.57 -10.86 -4.45
N LYS A 117 -2.94 -11.17 -3.32
CA LYS A 117 -3.64 -11.73 -2.16
C LYS A 117 -4.77 -10.81 -1.67
N ASP A 118 -4.51 -9.51 -1.55
CA ASP A 118 -5.51 -8.53 -1.16
C ASP A 118 -6.68 -8.45 -2.14
N VAL A 119 -6.41 -8.48 -3.45
CA VAL A 119 -7.45 -8.46 -4.49
C VAL A 119 -8.32 -9.72 -4.42
N VAL A 120 -7.69 -10.89 -4.29
CA VAL A 120 -8.38 -12.19 -4.21
C VAL A 120 -9.26 -12.27 -2.97
N GLU A 121 -8.70 -11.95 -1.79
CA GLU A 121 -9.43 -12.02 -0.51
C GLU A 121 -10.56 -11.00 -0.44
N ARG A 122 -10.33 -9.78 -0.93
CA ARG A 122 -11.34 -8.70 -0.92
C ARG A 122 -12.54 -9.05 -1.79
N ASN A 123 -12.29 -9.55 -3.00
CA ASN A 123 -13.34 -9.82 -3.99
C ASN A 123 -13.86 -11.26 -3.92
N ARG A 124 -13.33 -12.09 -3.01
CA ARG A 124 -13.67 -13.52 -2.87
C ARG A 124 -13.54 -14.27 -4.20
N ILE A 125 -12.49 -13.95 -4.95
CA ILE A 125 -12.22 -14.55 -6.25
C ILE A 125 -11.85 -16.02 -6.04
N GLN A 126 -12.52 -16.91 -6.78
CA GLN A 126 -12.28 -18.36 -6.67
C GLN A 126 -11.14 -18.82 -7.59
N ASN A 127 -11.07 -18.30 -8.82
CA ASN A 127 -10.01 -18.63 -9.78
C ASN A 127 -8.85 -17.64 -9.71
N VAL A 128 -7.88 -17.93 -8.84
CA VAL A 128 -6.68 -17.09 -8.68
C VAL A 128 -5.79 -17.11 -9.92
N ASP A 129 -5.73 -18.25 -10.63
CA ASP A 129 -4.91 -18.39 -11.84
C ASP A 129 -5.36 -17.47 -13.00
N GLU A 130 -6.67 -17.21 -13.09
CA GLU A 130 -7.23 -16.27 -14.08
C GLU A 130 -6.79 -14.83 -13.79
N ILE A 131 -6.61 -14.47 -12.51
CA ILE A 131 -6.11 -13.14 -12.14
C ILE A 131 -4.65 -12.97 -12.57
N GLY A 132 -3.82 -14.00 -12.43
CA GLY A 132 -2.45 -13.98 -12.95
C GLY A 132 -2.42 -13.74 -14.46
N THR A 133 -3.26 -14.47 -15.20
CA THR A 133 -3.39 -14.31 -16.66
C THR A 133 -3.86 -12.89 -17.03
N LEU A 134 -4.85 -12.35 -16.33
CA LEU A 134 -5.34 -10.99 -16.55
C LEU A 134 -4.24 -9.96 -16.30
N VAL A 135 -3.46 -10.13 -15.22
CA VAL A 135 -2.33 -9.26 -14.92
C VAL A 135 -1.29 -9.30 -16.03
N ASP A 136 -0.93 -10.48 -16.54
CA ASP A 136 0.05 -10.62 -17.62
C ASP A 136 -0.43 -9.92 -18.90
N ILE A 137 -1.72 -10.04 -19.23
CA ILE A 137 -2.33 -9.33 -20.35
C ILE A 137 -2.23 -7.82 -20.15
N LEU A 138 -2.58 -7.31 -18.97
CA LEU A 138 -2.51 -5.87 -18.66
C LEU A 138 -1.07 -5.36 -18.69
N ALA A 139 -0.12 -6.14 -18.16
CA ALA A 139 1.30 -5.81 -18.19
C ALA A 139 1.85 -5.77 -19.62
N SER A 140 1.41 -6.68 -20.49
CA SER A 140 1.79 -6.69 -21.91
C SER A 140 1.24 -5.50 -22.71
N ALA A 141 0.22 -4.81 -22.18
CA ALA A 141 -0.44 -3.68 -22.81
C ALA A 141 -0.09 -2.33 -22.17
N ILE A 142 0.93 -2.28 -21.29
CA ILE A 142 1.38 -1.02 -20.67
C ILE A 142 1.69 0.02 -21.76
N GLY A 143 1.11 1.21 -21.64
CA GLY A 143 1.25 2.29 -22.62
C GLY A 143 0.28 2.24 -23.81
N ALA A 144 -0.62 1.25 -23.87
CA ALA A 144 -1.67 1.16 -24.89
C ALA A 144 -3.08 1.23 -24.28
N PRO A 145 -4.11 1.73 -25.02
CA PRO A 145 -5.48 1.73 -24.54
C PRO A 145 -6.00 0.31 -24.30
N THR A 146 -6.54 0.05 -23.12
CA THR A 146 -7.13 -1.23 -22.75
C THR A 146 -8.66 -1.15 -22.76
N ASN A 147 -9.34 -2.15 -23.32
CA ASN A 147 -10.81 -2.25 -23.31
C ASN A 147 -11.26 -3.44 -22.41
N PRO A 148 -11.83 -3.17 -21.23
CA PRO A 148 -12.25 -4.23 -20.30
C PRO A 148 -13.27 -5.20 -20.89
N THR A 149 -14.23 -4.71 -21.69
CA THR A 149 -15.24 -5.54 -22.35
C THR A 149 -14.61 -6.50 -23.37
N LYS A 150 -13.60 -6.03 -24.10
CA LYS A 150 -12.87 -6.88 -25.04
C LYS A 150 -12.11 -7.99 -24.33
N ILE A 151 -11.49 -7.70 -23.19
CA ILE A 151 -10.77 -8.69 -22.36
C ILE A 151 -11.75 -9.74 -21.84
N SER A 152 -12.86 -9.31 -21.24
CA SER A 152 -13.89 -10.21 -20.69
C SER A 152 -14.55 -11.12 -21.74
N ASN A 153 -14.54 -10.73 -23.01
CA ASN A 153 -15.12 -11.54 -24.10
C ASN A 153 -14.11 -12.47 -24.77
N SER A 154 -12.80 -12.27 -24.54
CA SER A 154 -11.75 -13.06 -25.18
C SER A 154 -11.25 -14.21 -24.31
N TYR A 155 -11.49 -14.12 -22.99
CA TYR A 155 -11.01 -15.05 -21.97
C TYR A 155 -12.14 -15.37 -20.99
#